data_AF-A0A174V6I0-F1
#
_entry.id   AF-A0A174V6I0-F1
#
_cell.length_a   1.000
_cell.length_b   1.000
_cell.length_c   1.000
_cell.angle_alpha   90.00
_cell.angle_beta   90.00
_cell.angle_gamma   90.00
#
_symmetry.space_group_name_H-M   'P 1'
#
loop_
_entity.id
_entity.type
_entity.pdbx_description
1 polymer ?
#
loop_
_entity_poly.entity_id
_entity_poly.type
_entity_poly.pdbx_seq_one_letter_code
_entity_poly.pdbx_strand_id
1 'polypeptide(L)'
;METNNKTAPVTGQQDQNTISLDLMGRMKLHGMAEAFRESLAGTTPQSMTADTFLSMLLAREWDYRAQAAIARLTKNAAFRYKAYLEQIDYATNRGLERNQMERLATLDFVHKGQNLFITGSSGTGKSYLACALGHEACKRGFRTFYANAPKLLGALKVAKVKGTLETELKKIERCQLLILDDLFLVPLDTKERPILLEIIEDRHERKSTIITSQYPSSNWYDMVGDPTIADAILDRIIHTAHTIELYGESMRKLRSNKK
;
A
#
# COMPACT_ATOMS: atom_id res chain seq x y z
N MET A 1 0.26 -39.30 -68.54
CA MET A 1 -0.70 -39.10 -67.42
C MET A 1 0.02 -38.27 -66.37
N GLU A 2 -0.34 -36.99 -66.29
CA GLU A 2 0.20 -36.05 -65.32
C GLU A 2 -0.31 -36.37 -63.91
N THR A 3 0.55 -36.13 -62.93
CA THR A 3 0.40 -36.46 -61.50
C THR A 3 -0.72 -35.67 -60.83
N ASN A 4 -1.46 -36.26 -59.89
CA ASN A 4 -2.25 -35.47 -58.94
C ASN A 4 -1.88 -35.81 -57.50
N ASN A 5 -0.97 -35.00 -56.97
CA ASN A 5 -0.45 -35.05 -55.61
C ASN A 5 -1.30 -34.15 -54.68
N LYS A 6 -2.64 -34.22 -54.79
CA LYS A 6 -3.59 -33.33 -54.09
C LYS A 6 -4.12 -33.87 -52.75
N THR A 7 -3.59 -34.98 -52.25
CA THR A 7 -4.19 -35.71 -51.11
C THR A 7 -3.19 -36.16 -50.05
N ALA A 8 -2.03 -35.51 -49.93
CA ALA A 8 -1.16 -35.62 -48.74
C ALA A 8 -1.21 -34.31 -47.92
N PRO A 9 -1.28 -34.37 -46.58
CA PRO A 9 -1.79 -33.31 -45.73
C PRO A 9 -0.73 -32.23 -45.53
N VAL A 10 -1.04 -30.96 -45.84
CA VAL A 10 -0.22 -29.86 -45.34
C VAL A 10 -0.63 -29.62 -43.90
N THR A 11 0.16 -30.19 -43.00
CA THR A 11 0.20 -29.90 -41.57
C THR A 11 0.17 -28.39 -41.41
N GLY A 12 -0.89 -27.86 -40.80
CA GLY A 12 -1.03 -26.43 -40.50
C GLY A 12 0.07 -26.00 -39.55
N GLN A 13 1.19 -25.57 -40.12
CA GLN A 13 2.27 -24.95 -39.37
C GLN A 13 1.66 -23.70 -38.74
N GLN A 14 1.43 -23.74 -37.42
CA GLN A 14 0.92 -22.58 -36.70
C GLN A 14 1.80 -21.39 -37.07
N ASP A 15 1.18 -20.28 -37.48
CA ASP A 15 1.85 -19.01 -37.74
C ASP A 15 2.87 -18.76 -36.61
N GLN A 16 4.13 -18.49 -36.96
CA GLN A 16 5.23 -18.35 -36.01
C GLN A 16 4.92 -17.26 -34.94
N ASN A 17 4.08 -16.30 -35.30
CA ASN A 17 3.53 -15.30 -34.38
C ASN A 17 2.59 -15.92 -33.34
N THR A 18 1.74 -16.85 -33.76
CA THR A 18 0.81 -17.59 -32.88
C THR A 18 1.58 -18.47 -31.89
N ILE A 19 2.63 -19.16 -32.35
CA ILE A 19 3.51 -19.95 -31.47
C ILE A 19 4.19 -19.04 -30.45
N SER A 20 4.71 -17.89 -30.88
CA SER A 20 5.37 -16.92 -30.01
C SER A 20 4.43 -16.39 -28.93
N LEU A 21 3.18 -16.08 -29.30
CA LEU A 21 2.16 -15.62 -28.35
C LEU A 21 1.72 -16.69 -27.35
N ASP A 22 1.57 -17.94 -27.78
CA ASP A 22 1.27 -19.07 -26.87
C ASP A 22 2.42 -19.27 -25.86
N LEU A 23 3.66 -19.27 -26.33
CA LEU A 23 4.84 -19.39 -25.46
C LEU A 23 4.91 -18.24 -24.44
N MET A 24 4.72 -16.99 -24.88
CA MET A 24 4.68 -15.84 -23.98
C MET A 24 3.55 -15.98 -22.94
N GLY A 25 2.38 -16.46 -23.34
CA GLY A 25 1.26 -16.74 -22.44
C GLY A 25 1.62 -17.78 -21.37
N ARG A 26 2.21 -18.90 -21.75
CA ARG A 26 2.66 -19.97 -20.82
C ARG A 26 3.75 -19.50 -19.86
N MET A 27 4.66 -18.64 -20.34
CA MET A 27 5.71 -18.02 -19.54
C MET A 27 5.22 -16.85 -18.68
N LYS A 28 3.93 -16.49 -18.77
CA LYS A 28 3.31 -15.33 -18.09
C LYS A 28 3.96 -14.01 -18.47
N LEU A 29 4.44 -13.90 -19.70
CA LEU A 29 5.00 -12.69 -20.31
C LEU A 29 3.89 -11.85 -20.94
N HIS A 30 2.93 -11.44 -20.12
CA HIS A 30 1.68 -10.83 -20.60
C HIS A 30 1.90 -9.45 -21.25
N GLY A 31 2.79 -8.63 -20.70
CA GLY A 31 3.12 -7.32 -21.27
C GLY A 31 3.88 -7.47 -22.59
N MET A 32 4.77 -8.47 -22.67
CA MET A 32 5.45 -8.84 -23.92
C MET A 32 4.45 -9.28 -24.99
N ALA A 33 3.49 -10.13 -24.63
CA ALA A 33 2.48 -10.65 -25.56
C ALA A 33 1.52 -9.57 -26.07
N GLU A 34 1.22 -8.56 -25.25
CA GLU A 34 0.42 -7.39 -25.65
C GLU A 34 1.21 -6.51 -26.62
N ALA A 35 2.44 -6.13 -26.28
CA ALA A 35 3.30 -5.33 -27.14
C ALA A 35 3.62 -6.02 -28.48
N PHE A 36 3.81 -7.33 -28.47
CA PHE A 36 3.99 -8.12 -29.68
C PHE A 36 2.73 -8.08 -30.56
N ARG A 37 1.53 -8.24 -29.99
CA ARG A 37 0.26 -8.08 -30.73
C ARG A 37 0.07 -6.68 -31.31
N GLU A 38 0.38 -5.64 -30.54
CA GLU A 38 0.34 -4.24 -31.01
C GLU A 38 1.26 -4.04 -32.22
N SER A 39 2.48 -4.61 -32.18
CA SER A 39 3.43 -4.52 -33.28
C SER A 39 2.97 -5.20 -34.57
N LEU A 40 2.18 -6.28 -34.45
CA LEU A 40 1.58 -6.98 -35.60
C LEU A 40 0.38 -6.21 -36.19
N ALA A 41 -0.30 -5.41 -35.38
CA ALA A 41 -1.48 -4.63 -35.78
C ALA A 41 -1.13 -3.24 -36.37
N GLY A 42 0.06 -2.71 -36.06
CA GLY A 42 0.53 -1.41 -36.54
C GLY A 42 0.67 -1.37 -38.06
N THR A 43 0.02 -0.40 -38.72
CA THR A 43 -0.05 -0.27 -40.19
C THR A 43 1.17 0.44 -40.80
N THR A 44 2.27 0.63 -40.05
CA THR A 44 3.45 1.36 -40.53
C THR A 44 4.72 0.62 -40.13
N PRO A 45 5.58 0.22 -41.09
CA PRO A 45 6.85 -0.41 -40.79
C PRO A 45 7.82 0.67 -40.34
N GLN A 46 7.79 1.02 -39.05
CA GLN A 46 9.05 1.44 -38.43
C GLN A 46 9.91 0.19 -38.37
N SER A 47 10.92 0.11 -39.24
CA SER A 47 11.91 -0.96 -39.19
C SER A 47 12.69 -0.81 -37.89
N MET A 48 12.18 -1.38 -36.81
CA MET A 48 12.93 -1.57 -35.59
C MET A 48 14.00 -2.61 -35.86
N THR A 49 15.23 -2.33 -35.47
CA THR A 49 16.27 -3.35 -35.40
C THR A 49 15.87 -4.40 -34.35
N ALA A 50 16.42 -5.61 -34.47
CA ALA A 50 16.05 -6.72 -33.58
C ALA A 50 16.30 -6.38 -32.09
N ASP A 51 17.38 -5.65 -31.79
CA ASP A 51 17.71 -5.17 -30.46
C ASP A 51 16.71 -4.13 -29.93
N THR A 52 16.26 -3.19 -30.78
CA THR A 52 15.27 -2.18 -30.39
C THR A 52 13.91 -2.83 -30.13
N PHE A 53 13.51 -3.79 -30.96
CA PHE A 53 12.27 -4.53 -30.80
C PHE A 53 12.26 -5.38 -29.52
N LEU A 54 13.35 -6.14 -29.28
CA LEU A 54 13.50 -6.91 -28.05
C LEU A 54 13.49 -6.01 -26.81
N SER A 55 14.17 -4.87 -26.85
CA SER A 55 14.20 -3.91 -25.75
C SER A 55 12.81 -3.36 -25.44
N MET A 56 12.02 -3.00 -26.46
CA MET A 56 10.63 -2.57 -26.31
C MET A 56 9.77 -3.66 -25.64
N LEU A 57 9.88 -4.90 -26.13
CA LEU A 57 9.15 -6.04 -25.60
C LEU A 57 9.46 -6.32 -24.12
N LEU A 58 10.75 -6.30 -23.75
CA LEU A 58 11.20 -6.48 -22.38
C LEU A 58 10.77 -5.33 -21.47
N ALA A 59 10.85 -4.09 -21.93
CA ALA A 59 10.38 -2.93 -21.18
C ALA A 59 8.88 -3.02 -20.87
N ARG A 60 8.06 -3.41 -21.86
CA ARG A 60 6.61 -3.60 -21.68
C ARG A 60 6.28 -4.70 -20.67
N GLU A 61 7.03 -5.80 -20.69
CA GLU A 61 6.88 -6.85 -19.69
C GLU A 61 7.28 -6.38 -18.28
N TRP A 62 8.37 -5.63 -18.17
CA TRP A 62 8.81 -5.05 -16.90
C TRP A 62 7.75 -4.12 -16.31
N ASP A 63 7.23 -3.20 -17.11
CA ASP A 63 6.19 -2.26 -16.70
C ASP A 63 4.91 -2.99 -16.28
N TYR A 64 4.50 -4.01 -17.05
CA TYR A 64 3.34 -4.84 -16.71
C TYR A 64 3.51 -5.50 -15.34
N ARG A 65 4.68 -6.10 -15.07
CA ARG A 65 4.97 -6.73 -13.77
C ARG A 65 5.01 -5.73 -12.63
N ALA A 66 5.64 -4.57 -12.84
CA ALA A 66 5.72 -3.51 -11.84
C ALA A 66 4.31 -3.01 -11.47
N GLN A 67 3.47 -2.73 -12.47
CA GLN A 67 2.08 -2.30 -12.26
C GLN A 67 1.24 -3.38 -11.58
N ALA A 68 1.36 -4.64 -11.99
CA ALA A 68 0.65 -5.76 -11.37
C ALA A 68 1.07 -5.95 -9.90
N ALA A 69 2.36 -5.76 -9.58
CA ALA A 69 2.86 -5.81 -8.21
C ALA A 69 2.26 -4.68 -7.36
N ILE A 70 2.29 -3.44 -7.85
CA ILE A 70 1.70 -2.28 -7.17
C ILE A 70 0.20 -2.49 -6.95
N ALA A 71 -0.54 -2.89 -7.99
CA ALA A 71 -1.98 -3.14 -7.90
C ALA A 71 -2.31 -4.21 -6.84
N ARG A 72 -1.51 -5.29 -6.78
CA ARG A 72 -1.65 -6.33 -5.76
C ARG A 72 -1.37 -5.79 -4.36
N LEU A 73 -0.30 -5.02 -4.16
CA LEU A 73 0.04 -4.43 -2.87
C LEU A 73 -1.07 -3.49 -2.38
N THR A 74 -1.53 -2.58 -3.25
CA THR A 74 -2.61 -1.64 -2.96
C THR A 74 -3.92 -2.36 -2.65
N LYS A 75 -4.26 -3.41 -3.39
CA LYS A 75 -5.45 -4.24 -3.12
C LYS A 75 -5.36 -4.93 -1.76
N ASN A 76 -4.21 -5.53 -1.45
CA ASN A 76 -4.01 -6.25 -0.20
C ASN A 76 -3.97 -5.34 1.03
N ALA A 77 -3.51 -4.09 0.87
CA ALA A 77 -3.50 -3.10 1.94
C ALA A 77 -4.91 -2.69 2.39
N ALA A 78 -5.92 -2.81 1.52
CA ALA A 78 -7.33 -2.55 1.81
C ALA A 78 -7.62 -1.14 2.37
N PHE A 79 -7.00 -0.10 1.79
CA PHE A 79 -7.18 1.29 2.22
C PHE A 79 -8.65 1.73 2.20
N ARG A 80 -9.06 2.46 3.23
CA ARG A 80 -10.41 3.06 3.31
C ARG A 80 -10.67 4.10 2.24
N TYR A 81 -9.64 4.87 1.85
CA TYR A 81 -9.76 5.96 0.89
C TYR A 81 -8.81 5.75 -0.30
N LYS A 82 -9.30 6.10 -1.50
CA LYS A 82 -8.43 6.33 -2.67
C LYS A 82 -7.82 7.73 -2.52
N ALA A 83 -6.71 7.80 -1.81
CA ALA A 83 -6.04 9.04 -1.44
C ALA A 83 -4.68 9.12 -2.15
N TYR A 84 -4.34 10.31 -2.63
CA TYR A 84 -3.15 10.55 -3.43
C TYR A 84 -2.47 11.83 -2.95
N LEU A 85 -1.14 11.83 -2.91
CA LEU A 85 -0.37 12.97 -2.38
C LEU A 85 -0.60 14.24 -3.21
N GLU A 86 -0.78 14.06 -4.51
CA GLU A 86 -1.02 15.10 -5.51
C GLU A 86 -2.36 15.83 -5.31
N GLN A 87 -3.30 15.19 -4.59
CA GLN A 87 -4.64 15.72 -4.31
C GLN A 87 -4.76 16.38 -2.93
N ILE A 88 -3.65 16.49 -2.19
CA ILE A 88 -3.64 17.12 -0.87
C ILE A 88 -3.81 18.63 -1.02
N ASP A 89 -4.82 19.18 -0.36
CA ASP A 89 -5.00 20.62 -0.22
C ASP A 89 -4.08 21.16 0.89
N TYR A 90 -3.14 22.02 0.47
CA TYR A 90 -2.23 22.80 1.33
C TYR A 90 -2.67 24.26 1.49
N ALA A 91 -3.67 24.74 0.73
CA ALA A 91 -4.16 26.11 0.85
C ALA A 91 -5.03 26.29 2.10
N THR A 92 -5.74 25.24 2.52
CA THR A 92 -6.47 25.24 3.79
C THR A 92 -5.49 25.17 4.97
N ASN A 93 -5.43 26.22 5.80
CA ASN A 93 -4.59 26.24 6.99
C ASN A 93 -5.12 25.26 8.06
N ARG A 94 -4.41 24.15 8.23
CA ARG A 94 -4.78 23.07 9.17
C ARG A 94 -3.57 22.43 9.84
N GLY A 95 -2.46 23.17 9.97
CA GLY A 95 -1.21 22.65 10.53
C GLY A 95 -0.46 21.68 9.61
N LEU A 96 -0.78 21.67 8.32
CA LEU A 96 -0.08 20.81 7.35
C LEU A 96 0.94 21.61 6.54
N GLU A 97 2.21 21.34 6.78
CA GLU A 97 3.30 21.96 6.01
C GLU A 97 3.67 21.14 4.77
N ARG A 98 3.73 21.80 3.62
CA ARG A 98 4.11 21.16 2.34
C ARG A 98 5.50 20.54 2.39
N ASN A 99 6.48 21.26 2.92
CA ASN A 99 7.86 20.77 3.02
C ASN A 99 7.96 19.50 3.88
N GLN A 100 7.21 19.43 4.98
CA GLN A 100 7.17 18.23 5.81
C GLN A 100 6.52 17.05 5.06
N MET A 101 5.41 17.29 4.36
CA MET A 101 4.76 16.25 3.57
C MET A 101 5.61 15.74 2.41
N GLU A 102 6.33 16.63 1.71
CA GLU A 102 7.26 16.23 0.64
C GLU A 102 8.41 15.37 1.19
N ARG A 103 8.95 15.71 2.37
CA ARG A 103 9.92 14.85 3.07
C ARG A 103 9.33 13.49 3.44
N LEU A 104 8.12 13.44 3.98
CA LEU A 104 7.46 12.17 4.32
C LEU A 104 7.12 11.34 3.09
N ALA A 105 6.82 11.99 1.95
CA ALA A 105 6.58 11.34 0.66
C ALA A 105 7.83 10.65 0.08
N THR A 106 9.04 10.98 0.56
CA THR A 106 10.24 10.18 0.24
C THR A 106 10.17 8.77 0.83
N LEU A 107 9.35 8.56 1.87
CA LEU A 107 9.23 7.31 2.63
C LEU A 107 10.53 6.86 3.31
N ASP A 108 11.51 7.76 3.48
CA ASP A 108 12.75 7.47 4.22
C ASP A 108 12.47 6.98 5.64
N PHE A 109 11.40 7.48 6.27
CA PHE A 109 10.98 7.02 7.60
C PHE A 109 10.60 5.53 7.58
N VAL A 110 10.02 5.03 6.49
CA VAL A 110 9.68 3.60 6.28
C VAL A 110 10.93 2.75 6.18
N HIS A 111 11.94 3.22 5.44
CA HIS A 111 13.24 2.56 5.36
C HIS A 111 13.96 2.51 6.71
N LYS A 112 13.83 3.55 7.52
CA LYS A 112 14.47 3.67 8.84
C LYS A 112 13.68 3.01 9.98
N GLY A 113 12.51 2.45 9.71
CA GLY A 113 11.64 1.88 10.76
C GLY A 113 11.09 2.93 11.75
N GLN A 114 11.05 4.20 11.36
CA GLN A 114 10.55 5.31 12.17
C GLN A 114 9.02 5.39 12.11
N ASN A 115 8.37 5.86 13.16
CA ASN A 115 6.92 5.99 13.20
C ASN A 115 6.45 7.35 12.69
N LEU A 116 5.16 7.46 12.38
CA LEU A 116 4.52 8.74 12.05
C LEU A 116 3.18 8.85 12.75
N PHE A 117 3.00 9.91 13.54
CA PHE A 117 1.76 10.24 14.21
C PHE A 117 1.05 11.36 13.47
N ILE A 118 -0.24 11.16 13.21
CA ILE A 118 -1.10 12.17 12.61
C ILE A 118 -2.26 12.39 13.57
N THR A 119 -2.21 13.47 14.35
CA THR A 119 -3.19 13.80 15.38
C THR A 119 -4.09 14.95 14.94
N GLY A 120 -5.19 15.18 15.67
CA GLY A 120 -6.08 16.31 15.43
C GLY A 120 -7.57 15.97 15.40
N SER A 121 -8.41 16.99 15.37
CA SER A 121 -9.87 16.86 15.43
C SER A 121 -10.47 16.01 14.30
N SER A 122 -11.71 15.54 14.49
CA SER A 122 -12.43 14.79 13.46
C SER A 122 -12.60 15.61 12.17
N GLY A 123 -12.32 14.96 11.03
CA GLY A 123 -12.51 15.56 9.71
C GLY A 123 -11.36 16.44 9.20
N THR A 124 -10.28 16.64 9.95
CA THR A 124 -9.10 17.44 9.52
C THR A 124 -8.24 16.78 8.43
N GLY A 125 -8.49 15.50 8.12
CA GLY A 125 -7.83 14.78 7.03
C GLY A 125 -6.80 13.71 7.44
N LYS A 126 -6.68 13.39 8.74
CA LYS A 126 -5.71 12.40 9.26
C LYS A 126 -5.68 11.07 8.48
N SER A 127 -6.82 10.39 8.39
CA SER A 127 -6.96 9.12 7.68
C SER A 127 -6.68 9.24 6.18
N TYR A 128 -6.95 10.40 5.58
CA TYR A 128 -6.64 10.65 4.17
C TYR A 128 -5.13 10.74 3.96
N LEU A 129 -4.41 11.49 4.80
CA LEU A 129 -2.95 11.59 4.74
C LEU A 129 -2.28 10.24 4.96
N ALA A 130 -2.73 9.48 5.96
CA ALA A 130 -2.23 8.13 6.21
C ALA A 130 -2.44 7.20 5.00
N CYS A 131 -3.63 7.23 4.39
CA CYS A 131 -3.90 6.46 3.17
C CYS A 131 -3.04 6.94 1.98
N ALA A 132 -2.84 8.25 1.80
CA ALA A 132 -2.05 8.79 0.69
C ALA A 132 -0.58 8.34 0.78
N LEU A 133 0.02 8.41 1.98
CA LEU A 133 1.35 7.87 2.23
C LEU A 133 1.40 6.35 2.06
N GLY A 134 0.35 5.63 2.48
CA GLY A 134 0.23 4.19 2.26
C GLY A 134 0.17 3.80 0.78
N HIS A 135 -0.58 4.54 -0.03
CA HIS A 135 -0.62 4.34 -1.48
C HIS A 135 0.75 4.61 -2.11
N GLU A 136 1.43 5.68 -1.71
CA GLU A 136 2.81 5.96 -2.14
C GLU A 136 3.77 4.84 -1.75
N ALA A 137 3.61 4.28 -0.54
CA ALA A 137 4.41 3.13 -0.09
C ALA A 137 4.19 1.90 -0.96
N CYS A 138 2.94 1.58 -1.31
CA CYS A 138 2.64 0.49 -2.24
C CYS A 138 3.22 0.74 -3.65
N LYS A 139 3.18 1.98 -4.16
CA LYS A 139 3.82 2.34 -5.44
C LYS A 139 5.33 2.09 -5.42
N ARG A 140 5.98 2.31 -4.26
CA ARG A 140 7.42 2.06 -4.05
C ARG A 140 7.75 0.61 -3.69
N GLY A 141 6.77 -0.29 -3.73
CA GLY A 141 6.97 -1.71 -3.50
C GLY A 141 6.92 -2.15 -2.03
N PHE A 142 6.60 -1.25 -1.09
CA PHE A 142 6.41 -1.62 0.30
C PHE A 142 5.09 -2.34 0.50
N ARG A 143 5.12 -3.46 1.24
CA ARG A 143 3.91 -4.11 1.71
C ARG A 143 3.34 -3.27 2.83
N THR A 144 2.14 -2.76 2.59
CA THR A 144 1.40 -1.93 3.54
C THR A 144 0.17 -2.67 4.03
N PHE A 145 -0.17 -2.50 5.30
CA PHE A 145 -1.40 -3.00 5.89
C PHE A 145 -2.16 -1.85 6.54
N TYR A 146 -3.37 -1.55 6.06
CA TYR A 146 -4.23 -0.54 6.66
C TYR A 146 -5.30 -1.22 7.51
N ALA A 147 -5.50 -0.71 8.72
CA ALA A 147 -6.64 -1.09 9.54
C ALA A 147 -7.16 0.07 10.36
N ASN A 148 -8.48 0.09 10.56
CA ASN A 148 -9.08 0.88 11.63
C ASN A 148 -8.78 0.16 12.96
N ALA A 149 -8.09 0.85 13.87
CA ALA A 149 -7.47 0.24 15.04
C ALA A 149 -8.49 -0.45 15.98
N PRO A 150 -9.64 0.17 16.36
CA PRO A 150 -10.65 -0.51 17.16
C PRO A 150 -11.17 -1.81 16.52
N LYS A 151 -11.40 -1.79 15.20
CA LYS A 151 -11.85 -2.99 14.47
C LYS A 151 -10.78 -4.08 14.43
N LEU A 152 -9.52 -3.71 14.23
CA LEU A 152 -8.40 -4.65 14.22
C LEU A 152 -8.25 -5.32 15.59
N LEU A 153 -8.17 -4.53 16.66
CA LEU A 153 -8.00 -5.03 18.02
C LEU A 153 -9.19 -5.93 18.43
N GLY A 154 -10.41 -5.54 18.08
CA GLY A 154 -11.60 -6.38 18.27
C GLY A 154 -11.50 -7.73 17.51
N ALA A 155 -11.04 -7.73 16.26
CA ALA A 155 -10.84 -8.95 15.49
C ALA A 155 -9.72 -9.84 16.07
N LEU A 156 -8.61 -9.26 16.51
CA LEU A 156 -7.50 -9.98 17.13
C LEU A 156 -7.87 -10.56 18.49
N LYS A 157 -8.70 -9.86 19.27
CA LYS A 157 -9.29 -10.38 20.51
C LYS A 157 -10.11 -11.64 20.26
N VAL A 158 -10.91 -11.67 19.19
CA VAL A 158 -11.65 -12.87 18.77
C VAL A 158 -10.70 -13.97 18.27
N ALA A 159 -9.67 -13.62 17.49
CA ALA A 159 -8.65 -14.56 17.02
C ALA A 159 -7.90 -15.23 18.18
N LYS A 160 -7.63 -14.50 19.27
CA LYS A 160 -7.04 -15.04 20.49
C LYS A 160 -7.90 -16.13 21.13
N VAL A 161 -9.20 -15.90 21.23
CA VAL A 161 -10.16 -16.91 21.74
C VAL A 161 -10.23 -18.13 20.82
N LYS A 162 -10.09 -17.93 19.50
CA LYS A 162 -10.12 -19.02 18.50
C LYS A 162 -8.78 -19.74 18.31
N GLY A 163 -7.71 -19.31 18.99
CA GLY A 163 -6.36 -19.87 18.82
C GLY A 163 -5.69 -19.52 17.48
N THR A 164 -6.15 -18.48 16.77
CA THR A 164 -5.60 -18.08 15.46
C THR A 164 -4.84 -16.74 15.50
N LEU A 165 -4.57 -16.20 16.69
CA LEU A 165 -3.92 -14.89 16.87
C LEU A 165 -2.55 -14.83 16.17
N GLU A 166 -1.71 -15.83 16.36
CA GLU A 166 -0.36 -15.89 15.79
C GLU A 166 -0.36 -15.77 14.26
N THR A 167 -1.35 -16.37 13.60
CA THR A 167 -1.52 -16.27 12.13
C THR A 167 -1.85 -14.85 11.69
N GLU A 168 -2.68 -14.13 12.45
CA GLU A 168 -3.02 -12.73 12.16
C GLU A 168 -1.84 -11.80 12.45
N LEU A 169 -1.13 -12.01 13.57
CA LEU A 169 0.08 -11.24 13.90
C LEU A 169 1.17 -11.44 12.84
N LYS A 170 1.41 -12.66 12.36
CA LYS A 170 2.33 -12.92 11.23
C LYS A 170 1.98 -12.16 9.95
N LYS A 171 0.70 -11.87 9.69
CA LYS A 171 0.30 -11.03 8.54
C LYS A 171 0.72 -9.58 8.76
N ILE A 172 0.50 -9.05 9.96
CA ILE A 172 0.89 -7.69 10.35
C ILE A 172 2.42 -7.57 10.37
N GLU A 173 3.12 -8.56 10.91
CA GLU A 173 4.57 -8.61 10.97
C GLU A 173 5.19 -8.50 9.57
N ARG A 174 4.64 -9.20 8.57
CA ARG A 174 5.17 -9.20 7.19
C ARG A 174 5.08 -7.86 6.45
N CYS A 175 4.33 -6.87 6.95
CA CYS A 175 4.21 -5.56 6.30
C CYS A 175 5.28 -4.57 6.79
N GLN A 176 5.95 -3.92 5.85
CA GLN A 176 6.92 -2.86 6.18
C GLN A 176 6.24 -1.62 6.75
N LEU A 177 5.01 -1.33 6.32
CA LEU A 177 4.22 -0.20 6.80
C LEU A 177 2.88 -0.66 7.35
N LEU A 178 2.64 -0.40 8.63
CA LEU A 178 1.35 -0.62 9.28
C LEU A 178 0.66 0.73 9.48
N ILE A 179 -0.61 0.85 9.13
CA ILE A 179 -1.42 2.03 9.41
C ILE A 179 -2.52 1.63 10.40
N LEU A 180 -2.45 2.21 11.60
CA LEU A 180 -3.46 2.11 12.64
C LEU A 180 -4.29 3.39 12.66
N ASP A 181 -5.45 3.34 12.02
CA ASP A 181 -6.33 4.51 11.86
C ASP A 181 -7.35 4.61 13.01
N ASP A 182 -7.52 5.82 13.55
CA ASP A 182 -8.36 6.15 14.71
C ASP A 182 -7.97 5.39 16.00
N LEU A 183 -6.68 5.22 16.27
CA LEU A 183 -6.20 4.66 17.53
C LEU A 183 -6.52 5.60 18.70
N PHE A 184 -6.82 5.01 19.87
CA PHE A 184 -7.17 5.73 21.10
C PHE A 184 -8.41 6.61 21.02
N LEU A 185 -9.28 6.42 20.02
CA LEU A 185 -10.61 7.03 20.03
C LEU A 185 -11.44 6.56 21.23
N VAL A 186 -11.22 5.32 21.67
CA VAL A 186 -11.77 4.72 22.87
C VAL A 186 -10.59 4.10 23.65
N PRO A 187 -10.59 4.16 25.00
CA PRO A 187 -9.56 3.49 25.79
C PRO A 187 -9.47 1.99 25.50
N LEU A 188 -8.25 1.45 25.57
CA LEU A 188 -8.00 0.03 25.35
C LEU A 188 -8.54 -0.82 26.51
N ASP A 189 -9.24 -1.90 26.15
CA ASP A 189 -9.64 -2.89 27.13
C ASP A 189 -8.46 -3.78 27.59
N THR A 190 -8.64 -4.49 28.71
CA THR A 190 -7.59 -5.33 29.31
C THR A 190 -7.07 -6.43 28.37
N LYS A 191 -7.89 -6.89 27.41
CA LYS A 191 -7.52 -7.94 26.45
C LYS A 191 -6.81 -7.38 25.22
N GLU A 192 -7.07 -6.12 24.87
CA GLU A 192 -6.49 -5.42 23.72
C GLU A 192 -5.10 -4.86 24.01
N ARG A 193 -4.85 -4.40 25.24
CA ARG A 193 -3.53 -3.91 25.70
C ARG A 193 -2.35 -4.84 25.35
N PRO A 194 -2.34 -6.13 25.73
CA PRO A 194 -1.23 -7.02 25.41
C PRO A 194 -1.11 -7.29 23.90
N ILE A 195 -2.22 -7.28 23.16
CA ILE A 195 -2.20 -7.49 21.70
C ILE A 195 -1.54 -6.29 21.01
N LEU A 196 -1.88 -5.06 21.42
CA LEU A 196 -1.23 -3.88 20.86
C LEU A 196 0.25 -3.85 21.23
N LEU A 197 0.61 -4.18 22.46
CA LEU A 197 2.00 -4.24 22.89
C LEU A 197 2.80 -5.23 22.03
N GLU A 198 2.29 -6.43 21.79
CA GLU A 198 2.92 -7.46 20.94
C GLU A 198 3.15 -6.94 19.50
N ILE A 199 2.15 -6.28 18.90
CA ILE A 199 2.29 -5.65 17.58
C ILE A 199 3.38 -4.58 17.57
N ILE A 200 3.43 -3.72 18.60
CA ILE A 200 4.40 -2.64 18.68
C ILE A 200 5.81 -3.20 18.90
N GLU A 201 5.95 -4.21 19.76
CA GLU A 201 7.23 -4.86 20.06
C GLU A 201 7.84 -5.55 18.83
N ASP A 202 7.04 -6.29 18.06
CA ASP A 202 7.50 -6.94 16.81
C ASP A 202 8.02 -5.94 15.76
N ARG A 203 7.54 -4.70 15.84
CA ARG A 203 7.81 -3.64 14.86
C ARG A 203 8.87 -2.65 15.31
N HIS A 204 9.11 -2.53 16.61
CA HIS A 204 10.07 -1.60 17.19
C HIS A 204 11.44 -1.69 16.52
N GLU A 205 11.99 -0.54 16.09
CA GLU A 205 13.28 -0.41 15.39
C GLU A 205 13.45 -1.26 14.11
N ARG A 206 12.37 -1.84 13.59
CA ARG A 206 12.40 -2.75 12.44
C ARG A 206 11.50 -2.29 11.31
N LYS A 207 10.28 -1.84 11.63
CA LYS A 207 9.22 -1.55 10.65
C LYS A 207 8.39 -0.37 11.12
N SER A 208 7.96 0.46 10.18
CA SER A 208 7.27 1.71 10.50
C SER A 208 5.78 1.55 10.75
N THR A 209 5.26 2.34 11.68
CA THR A 209 3.83 2.40 11.97
C THR A 209 3.34 3.85 11.84
N ILE A 210 2.31 4.05 11.02
CA ILE A 210 1.53 5.29 11.00
C ILE A 210 0.37 5.12 11.97
N ILE A 211 0.24 6.03 12.92
CA ILE A 211 -0.87 6.08 13.87
C ILE A 211 -1.65 7.36 13.62
N THR A 212 -2.96 7.24 13.41
CA THR A 212 -3.84 8.41 13.45
C THR A 212 -4.64 8.40 14.74
N SER A 213 -4.78 9.56 15.38
CA SER A 213 -5.58 9.70 16.61
C SER A 213 -6.29 11.04 16.67
N GLN A 214 -7.39 11.11 17.42
CA GLN A 214 -8.02 12.39 17.73
C GLN A 214 -7.36 13.10 18.91
N TYR A 215 -6.68 12.34 19.77
CA TYR A 215 -5.99 12.86 20.94
C TYR A 215 -4.51 13.07 20.64
N PRO A 216 -3.89 14.12 21.21
CA PRO A 216 -2.44 14.28 21.14
C PRO A 216 -1.75 13.14 21.91
N SER A 217 -0.49 12.88 21.57
CA SER A 217 0.28 11.76 22.15
C SER A 217 0.43 11.82 23.67
N SER A 218 0.40 13.03 24.23
CA SER A 218 0.39 13.26 25.69
C SER A 218 -0.77 12.58 26.42
N ASN A 219 -1.89 12.34 25.74
CA ASN A 219 -3.08 11.72 26.33
C ASN A 219 -3.13 10.21 26.12
N TRP A 220 -2.21 9.63 25.34
CA TRP A 220 -2.28 8.21 25.00
C TRP A 220 -1.99 7.31 26.20
N TYR A 221 -1.24 7.80 27.20
CA TYR A 221 -0.97 7.09 28.44
C TYR A 221 -2.27 6.65 29.13
N ASP A 222 -3.19 7.61 29.31
CA ASP A 222 -4.50 7.37 29.92
C ASP A 222 -5.38 6.46 29.06
N MET A 223 -5.25 6.54 27.74
CA MET A 223 -6.02 5.73 26.80
C MET A 223 -5.59 4.26 26.80
N VAL A 224 -4.35 3.95 27.18
CA VAL A 224 -3.92 2.56 27.42
C VAL A 224 -4.52 2.04 28.73
N GLY A 225 -4.54 2.88 29.78
CA GLY A 225 -5.23 2.59 31.05
C GLY A 225 -4.55 1.54 31.94
N ASP A 226 -3.31 1.17 31.65
CA ASP A 226 -2.40 0.43 32.54
C ASP A 226 -1.02 1.12 32.48
N PRO A 227 -0.50 1.65 33.60
CA PRO A 227 0.76 2.41 33.62
C PRO A 227 1.93 1.65 33.01
N THR A 228 2.09 0.37 33.37
CA THR A 228 3.23 -0.45 32.94
C THR A 228 3.19 -0.73 31.44
N ILE A 229 2.01 -1.09 30.93
CA ILE A 229 1.83 -1.33 29.49
C ILE A 229 1.89 -0.02 28.71
N ALA A 230 1.38 1.07 29.26
CA ALA A 230 1.44 2.39 28.66
C ALA A 230 2.90 2.83 28.46
N ASP A 231 3.72 2.74 29.50
CA ASP A 231 5.16 3.02 29.41
C ASP A 231 5.82 2.14 28.34
N ALA A 232 5.56 0.83 28.36
CA ALA A 232 6.14 -0.09 27.38
C ALA A 232 5.76 0.24 25.92
N ILE A 233 4.50 0.60 25.66
CA ILE A 233 4.03 0.95 24.31
C ILE A 233 4.59 2.31 23.89
N LEU A 234 4.44 3.34 24.73
CA LEU A 234 4.77 4.72 24.38
C LEU A 234 6.27 4.93 24.20
N ASP A 235 7.10 4.32 25.04
CA ASP A 235 8.56 4.32 24.89
C ASP A 235 8.98 3.84 23.48
N ARG A 236 8.38 2.74 23.02
CA ARG A 236 8.68 2.15 21.71
C ARG A 236 8.17 2.97 20.53
N ILE A 237 7.01 3.63 20.65
CA ILE A 237 6.43 4.34 19.50
C ILE A 237 6.88 5.79 19.40
N ILE A 238 7.10 6.49 20.52
CA ILE A 238 7.32 7.95 20.55
C ILE A 238 8.75 8.32 20.18
N HIS A 239 9.76 7.58 20.66
CA HIS A 239 11.16 8.00 20.58
C HIS A 239 11.68 8.23 19.15
N THR A 240 11.06 7.62 18.14
CA THR A 240 11.47 7.72 16.73
C THR A 240 10.37 8.26 15.82
N ALA A 241 9.34 8.91 16.37
CA ALA A 241 8.18 9.35 15.62
C ALA A 241 8.32 10.72 14.96
N HIS A 242 7.92 10.82 13.70
CA HIS A 242 7.51 12.08 13.08
C HIS A 242 6.10 12.42 13.55
N THR A 243 5.78 13.71 13.70
CA THR A 243 4.45 14.15 14.14
C THR A 243 3.87 15.19 13.20
N ILE A 244 2.60 15.03 12.85
CA ILE A 244 1.76 16.01 12.18
C ILE A 244 0.55 16.27 13.07
N GLU A 245 0.42 17.50 13.57
CA GLU A 245 -0.73 17.92 14.36
C GLU A 245 -1.69 18.74 13.48
N LEU A 246 -2.85 18.18 13.19
CA LEU A 246 -3.85 18.87 12.37
C LEU A 246 -4.87 19.60 13.24
N TYR A 247 -5.22 20.82 12.84
CA TYR A 247 -6.23 21.64 13.50
C TYR A 247 -7.20 22.26 12.47
N GLY A 248 -8.19 22.99 12.96
CA GLY A 248 -9.17 23.68 12.12
C GLY A 248 -10.40 22.85 11.79
N GLU A 249 -11.18 23.34 10.82
CA GLU A 249 -12.48 22.79 10.46
C GLU A 249 -12.40 21.46 9.69
N SER A 250 -13.53 20.75 9.67
CA SER A 250 -13.65 19.50 8.92
C SER A 250 -13.56 19.76 7.41
N MET A 251 -12.57 19.15 6.77
CA MET A 251 -12.41 19.13 5.31
C MET A 251 -13.64 18.56 4.60
N ARG A 252 -14.42 17.70 5.27
CA ARG A 252 -15.68 17.16 4.71
C ARG A 252 -16.72 18.27 4.54
N LYS A 253 -16.83 19.19 5.51
CA LYS A 253 -17.74 20.35 5.46
C LYS A 253 -17.27 21.38 4.43
N LEU A 254 -15.97 21.67 4.40
CA LEU A 254 -15.41 22.62 3.43
C LEU A 254 -15.61 22.14 1.98
N ARG A 255 -15.52 20.84 1.73
CA ARG A 255 -15.79 20.27 0.40
C ARG A 255 -17.27 20.21 0.04
N SER A 256 -18.19 20.08 1.02
CA SER A 256 -19.62 20.15 0.74
C SER A 256 -20.07 21.56 0.39
N ASN A 257 -19.48 22.59 1.01
CA ASN A 257 -19.85 23.98 0.79
C ASN A 257 -19.31 24.57 -0.54
N LYS A 258 -18.40 23.85 -1.22
CA LYS A 258 -17.84 24.24 -2.54
C LYS A 258 -18.57 23.58 -3.71
N LYS A 259 -19.60 22.77 -3.46
CA LYS A 259 -20.49 22.19 -4.48
C LYS A 259 -21.78 22.99 -4.54
#